data_AF-A0A933Y727-F1
#
_entry.id   AF-A0A933Y727-F1
#
_cell.length_a   1.000
_cell.length_b   1.000
_cell.length_c   1.000
_cell.angle_alpha   90.00
_cell.angle_beta   90.00
_cell.angle_gamma   90.00
#
_symmetry.space_group_name_H-M   'P 1'
#
loop_
_entity.id
_entity.type
_entity.pdbx_description
1 polymer ?
#
loop_
_entity_poly.entity_id
_entity_poly.type
_entity_poly.pdbx_seq_one_letter_code
_entity_poly.pdbx_strand_id
1 'polypeptide(L)' 'GIISVNGAAAHKASPGDRVIICAYASLSQQELANFKPTLVYLDEQNRITHSRNSIPLQVA' A
#
# COMPACT_ATOMS: atom_id res chain seq x y z
N GLY A 1 10.46 -0.64 -10.08
CA GLY A 1 9.32 -1.51 -10.45
C GLY A 1 8.41 -0.79 -11.43
N ILE A 2 7.52 -1.50 -12.13
CA ILE A 2 6.50 -0.89 -13.01
C ILE A 2 5.15 -0.88 -12.29
N ILE A 3 4.48 0.27 -12.28
CA ILE A 3 3.06 0.40 -11.92
C ILE A 3 2.33 0.89 -13.17
N SER A 4 1.43 0.07 -13.70
CA SER A 4 0.66 0.40 -14.91
C SER A 4 -0.82 0.42 -14.58
N VAL A 5 -1.43 1.59 -14.68
CA VAL A 5 -2.88 1.76 -14.54
C VAL A 5 -3.49 1.69 -15.94
N ASN A 6 -4.32 0.68 -16.20
CA ASN A 6 -4.76 0.33 -17.55
C ASN A 6 -6.27 0.49 -17.74
N GLY A 7 -6.71 0.60 -18.99
CA GLY A 7 -8.13 0.67 -19.36
C GLY A 7 -8.82 1.90 -18.77
N ALA A 8 -10.07 1.75 -18.33
CA ALA A 8 -10.86 2.85 -17.78
C ALA A 8 -10.21 3.51 -16.55
N ALA A 9 -9.40 2.78 -15.79
CA ALA A 9 -8.69 3.32 -14.63
C ALA A 9 -7.60 4.33 -15.03
N ALA A 10 -7.07 4.26 -16.26
CA ALA A 10 -6.06 5.21 -16.75
C ALA A 10 -6.59 6.65 -16.83
N HIS A 11 -7.91 6.85 -16.87
CA HIS A 11 -8.51 8.19 -16.77
C HIS A 11 -8.44 8.79 -15.36
N LYS A 12 -7.92 8.05 -14.37
CA LYS A 12 -7.86 8.44 -12.95
C LYS A 12 -6.45 8.60 -12.41
N ALA A 13 -5.42 8.32 -13.21
CA ALA A 13 -4.03 8.48 -12.83
C ALA A 13 -3.16 8.74 -14.07
N SER A 14 -2.14 9.57 -13.93
CA SER A 14 -1.15 9.88 -14.97
C SER A 14 0.23 9.37 -14.59
N PRO A 15 1.12 9.09 -15.57
CA PRO A 15 2.53 8.84 -15.26
C PRO A 15 3.13 9.96 -14.41
N GLY A 16 3.77 9.58 -13.30
CA GLY A 16 4.34 10.52 -12.33
C GLY A 16 3.49 10.75 -11.07
N ASP A 17 2.21 10.38 -11.08
CA ASP A 17 1.38 10.46 -9.89
C ASP A 17 1.91 9.52 -8.79
N ARG A 18 1.98 10.04 -7.55
CA ARG A 18 2.29 9.22 -6.38
C ARG A 18 1.00 8.59 -5.85
N VAL A 19 0.92 7.27 -5.91
CA VAL A 19 -0.26 6.50 -5.51
C VAL A 19 0.03 5.60 -4.30
N ILE A 20 -1.03 5.22 -3.59
CA ILE A 20 -1.02 4.16 -2.57
C ILE A 20 -1.94 3.04 -3.05
N ILE A 21 -1.44 1.79 -3.05
CA ILE A 21 -2.21 0.60 -3.45
C ILE A 21 -2.51 -0.21 -2.18
N CYS A 22 -3.79 -0.43 -1.90
CA CYS A 22 -4.26 -1.17 -0.72
C CYS A 22 -5.04 -2.42 -1.15
N ALA A 23 -4.83 -3.52 -0.43
CA ALA A 23 -5.65 -4.72 -0.50
C ALA A 23 -6.29 -4.96 0.88
N TYR A 24 -7.57 -5.32 0.89
CA TYR A 24 -8.35 -5.52 2.10
C TYR A 24 -8.84 -6.96 2.20
N ALA A 25 -9.01 -7.44 3.42
CA ALA A 25 -9.58 -8.75 3.72
C ALA A 25 -10.59 -8.62 4.86
N SER A 26 -11.65 -9.42 4.81
CA SER A 26 -12.57 -9.59 5.94
C SER A 26 -11.94 -10.51 6.96
N LEU A 27 -11.93 -10.10 8.22
CA LEU A 27 -11.38 -10.86 9.33
C LEU A 27 -12.42 -10.93 10.45
N SER A 28 -12.52 -12.07 11.09
CA SER A 28 -13.19 -12.18 12.39
C SER A 28 -12.43 -11.38 13.45
N GLN A 29 -13.09 -11.10 14.57
CA GLN A 29 -12.46 -10.43 15.70
C GLN A 29 -11.24 -11.21 16.24
N GLN A 30 -11.29 -12.55 16.19
CA GLN A 30 -10.21 -13.42 16.64
C GLN A 30 -8.99 -13.34 15.72
N GLU A 31 -9.20 -13.29 14.41
CA GLU A 31 -8.12 -13.13 13.43
C GLU A 31 -7.51 -11.72 13.49
N LEU A 32 -8.35 -10.70 13.69
CA LEU A 32 -7.91 -9.30 13.77
C LEU A 32 -6.89 -9.06 14.90
N ALA A 33 -7.06 -9.72 16.04
CA ALA A 33 -6.17 -9.56 17.19
C ALA A 33 -4.70 -9.92 16.88
N ASN A 34 -4.49 -10.84 15.93
CA ASN A 34 -3.16 -11.29 15.53
C ASN A 34 -2.77 -10.82 14.12
N PHE A 35 -3.64 -10.09 13.43
CA PHE A 35 -3.40 -9.65 12.07
C PHE A 35 -2.26 -8.62 12.03
N LYS A 36 -1.32 -8.85 11.11
CA LYS A 36 -0.21 -7.94 10.85
C LYS A 36 -0.24 -7.60 9.36
N PRO A 37 -0.53 -6.34 8.97
CA PRO A 37 -0.54 -5.96 7.57
C PRO A 37 0.87 -6.08 6.97
N THR A 38 0.95 -6.27 5.65
CA THR A 38 2.22 -6.14 4.93
C THR A 38 2.32 -4.74 4.36
N LEU A 39 3.23 -3.93 4.90
CA LEU A 39 3.48 -2.55 4.44
C LEU A 39 4.79 -2.54 3.66
N VAL A 40 4.74 -2.15 2.39
CA VAL A 40 5.92 -2.05 1.51
C VAL A 40 6.15 -0.59 1.15
N TYR A 41 7.33 -0.06 1.46
CA TYR A 41 7.70 1.33 1.17
C TYR A 41 8.64 1.36 -0.02
N LEU A 42 8.35 2.25 -0.97
CA LEU A 42 9.12 2.40 -2.20
C LEU A 42 9.75 3.80 -2.31
N ASP A 43 10.88 3.86 -3.01
CA ASP A 43 11.47 5.12 -3.48
C ASP A 43 10.80 5.64 -4.76
N GLU A 44 11.27 6.78 -5.26
CA GLU A 44 10.78 7.42 -6.48
C GLU A 44 10.97 6.58 -7.75
N GLN A 45 11.85 5.58 -7.73
CA GLN A 45 12.07 4.65 -8.84
C GLN A 45 11.31 3.33 -8.65
N ASN A 46 10.32 3.31 -7.74
CA ASN A 46 9.55 2.13 -7.37
C ASN A 46 10.45 0.95 -6.95
N ARG A 47 11.58 1.20 -6.28
CA ARG A 47 12.39 0.16 -5.63
C ARG A 47 11.95 0.06 -4.18
N ILE A 48 11.88 -1.17 -3.68
CA ILE A 48 11.56 -1.41 -2.27
C ILE A 48 12.71 -0.90 -1.42
N THR A 49 12.42 0.02 -0.51
CA THR A 49 13.40 0.51 0.47
C THR A 49 13.32 -0.32 1.75
N HIS A 50 12.11 -0.52 2.27
CA HIS A 50 11.86 -1.23 3.53
C HIS A 50 10.44 -1.80 3.54
N SER A 51 10.22 -2.79 4.41
CA SER A 51 8.89 -3.33 4.70
C SER A 51 8.62 -3.32 6.21
N ARG A 52 7.36 -3.17 6.60
CA ARG A 52 6.92 -3.17 8.00
C ARG A 52 5.62 -3.95 8.15
N ASN A 53 5.26 -4.22 9.39
CA ASN A 53 4.01 -4.87 9.74
C ASN A 53 3.18 -4.15 10.81
N SER A 54 3.52 -2.88 11.06
CA SER A 54 2.79 -1.96 11.91
C SER A 54 3.03 -0.51 11.46
N ILE A 55 2.07 0.36 11.72
CA ILE A 55 2.18 1.80 11.52
C ILE A 55 2.41 2.42 12.91
N PRO A 56 3.41 3.30 13.09
CA PRO A 56 3.67 3.94 14.38
C PRO A 56 2.48 4.83 14.79
N LEU A 57 2.26 4.96 16.10
CA LEU A 57 1.29 5.91 16.64
C LEU A 57 1.72 7.33 16.28
N GLN A 58 0.84 8.09 15.65
CA GLN A 58 1.07 9.51 15.39
C GLN A 58 0.65 10.31 16.63
N VAL A 59 1.58 11.06 17.21
CA VAL A 59 1.31 11.97 18.35
C VAL A 59 0.97 13.37 17.84
N ALA A 60 0.23 14.14 18.65
CA ALA A 60 -0.17 15.51 18.36
C ALA A 60 0.96 16.52 18.58
#